data_AF-A0A257ESI1-F1
#
_entry.id   AF-A0A257ESI1-F1
#
_cell.length_a   1.000
_cell.length_b   1.000
_cell.length_c   1.000
_cell.angle_alpha   90.00
_cell.angle_beta   90.00
_cell.angle_gamma   90.00
#
_symmetry.space_group_name_H-M   'P 1'
#
loop_
_entity.id
_entity.type
_entity.pdbx_description
1 polymer ?
#
loop_
_entity_poly.entity_id
_entity_poly.type
_entity_poly.pdbx_seq_one_letter_code
_entity_poly.pdbx_strand_id
1 'polypeptide(L)'
;QKDLKLRTSLERLANYLLRQQKRAGGGPVVELDFEKRRLASVLGMTPENLSRAFKGLQPYGVTVEGTRIMIGDQADLERFARPNPWIDDHST
;
A
#
# COMPACT_ATOMS: atom_id res chain seq x y z
N GLN A 1 -19.26 4.75 9.70
CA GLN A 1 -18.18 4.04 10.44
C GLN A 1 -17.39 3.02 9.57
N LYS A 2 -17.98 2.40 8.54
CA LYS A 2 -17.26 1.47 7.63
C LYS A 2 -16.25 2.18 6.70
N ASP A 3 -16.59 3.37 6.21
CA ASP A 3 -15.75 4.16 5.30
C ASP A 3 -14.44 4.62 5.95
N LEU A 4 -14.48 4.97 7.23
CA LEU A 4 -13.28 5.40 7.96
C LEU A 4 -12.26 4.26 8.09
N LYS A 5 -12.71 3.04 8.41
CA LYS A 5 -11.85 1.85 8.48
C LYS A 5 -11.27 1.48 7.12
N LEU A 6 -12.06 1.64 6.04
CA LEU A 6 -11.60 1.39 4.68
C LEU A 6 -10.53 2.40 4.27
N ARG A 7 -10.74 3.68 4.60
CA ARG A 7 -9.76 4.76 4.35
C ARG A 7 -8.43 4.48 5.05
N THR A 8 -8.47 4.13 6.33
CA THR A 8 -7.28 3.73 7.09
C THR A 8 -6.60 2.49 6.49
N SER A 9 -7.38 1.57 5.90
CA SER A 9 -6.81 0.39 5.24
C SER A 9 -6.09 0.74 3.95
N LEU A 10 -6.67 1.64 3.15
CA LEU A 10 -6.07 2.16 1.93
C LEU A 10 -4.79 2.94 2.24
N GLU A 11 -4.81 3.81 3.26
CA GLU A 11 -3.66 4.61 3.69
C GLU A 11 -2.50 3.71 4.13
N ARG A 12 -2.77 2.65 4.92
CA ARG A 12 -1.75 1.67 5.34
C ARG A 12 -1.14 0.93 4.16
N LEU A 13 -1.97 0.49 3.21
CA LEU A 13 -1.49 -0.19 2.01
C LEU A 13 -0.64 0.75 1.15
N ALA A 14 -1.10 1.97 0.91
CA ALA A 14 -0.36 2.97 0.14
C ALA A 14 1.01 3.28 0.76
N ASN A 15 1.07 3.49 2.09
CA ASN A 15 2.32 3.68 2.81
C ASN A 15 3.27 2.49 2.66
N TYR A 16 2.74 1.27 2.76
CA TYR A 16 3.55 0.06 2.60
C TYR A 16 4.15 -0.04 1.19
N LEU A 17 3.35 0.23 0.15
CA LEU A 17 3.82 0.19 -1.24
C LEU A 17 4.91 1.22 -1.50
N LEU A 18 4.76 2.46 -1.01
CA LEU A 18 5.77 3.52 -1.15
C LEU A 18 7.08 3.16 -0.44
N ARG A 19 7.01 2.56 0.76
CA ARG A 19 8.20 2.08 1.48
C ARG A 19 8.88 0.95 0.72
N GLN A 20 8.11 0.00 0.18
CA GLN A 20 8.66 -1.11 -0.57
C GLN A 20 9.28 -0.65 -1.89
N GLN A 21 8.63 0.30 -2.58
CA GLN A 21 9.15 0.98 -3.76
C GLN A 21 10.50 1.65 -3.48
N LYS A 22 10.57 2.44 -2.39
CA LYS A 22 11.80 3.11 -1.96
C LYS A 22 12.93 2.11 -1.65
N ARG A 23 12.61 0.96 -1.04
CA ARG A 23 13.57 -0.13 -0.78
C ARG A 23 14.05 -0.82 -2.05
N ALA A 24 13.18 -0.95 -3.06
CA ALA A 24 13.51 -1.55 -4.36
C ALA A 24 14.27 -0.60 -5.31
N GLY A 25 14.67 0.60 -4.85
CA GLY A 25 15.39 1.59 -5.67
C GLY A 25 14.53 2.68 -6.27
N GLY A 26 13.26 2.80 -5.86
CA GLY A 26 12.37 3.90 -6.26
C GLY A 26 11.74 3.76 -7.64
N GLY A 27 11.83 2.58 -8.27
CA GLY A 27 11.20 2.34 -9.57
C GLY A 27 9.66 2.35 -9.50
N PRO A 28 8.95 2.47 -10.63
CA PRO A 28 7.49 2.47 -10.65
C PRO A 28 6.87 1.09 -10.36
N VAL A 29 7.69 0.05 -10.22
CA VAL A 29 7.24 -1.33 -9.99
C VAL A 29 7.72 -1.81 -8.63
N VAL A 30 6.78 -2.38 -7.88
CA VAL A 30 6.99 -3.06 -6.61
C VAL A 30 6.72 -4.54 -6.83
N GLU A 31 7.75 -5.37 -6.71
CA GLU A 31 7.58 -6.83 -6.69
C GLU A 31 7.34 -7.30 -5.27
N LEU A 32 6.21 -7.98 -5.05
CA LEU A 32 5.96 -8.67 -3.79
C LEU A 32 6.71 -10.00 -3.80
N ASP A 33 7.67 -10.13 -2.89
CA ASP A 33 8.44 -11.36 -2.65
C ASP A 33 7.57 -12.50 -2.06
N PHE A 34 6.32 -12.18 -1.70
CA PHE A 34 5.39 -13.11 -1.05
C PHE A 34 3.96 -12.92 -1.53
N GLU A 35 3.15 -13.95 -1.31
CA GLU A 35 1.75 -13.96 -1.66
C GLU A 35 0.97 -12.86 -0.91
N LYS A 36 -0.08 -12.32 -1.56
CA LYS A 36 -0.96 -11.28 -1.01
C LYS A 36 -1.52 -11.62 0.38
N ARG A 37 -1.67 -12.91 0.70
CA ARG A 37 -2.12 -13.36 2.02
C ARG A 37 -1.16 -12.96 3.15
N ARG A 38 0.15 -13.03 2.90
CA ARG A 38 1.16 -12.59 3.86
C ARG A 38 1.15 -11.07 4.02
N LEU A 39 0.94 -10.34 2.91
CA LEU A 39 0.75 -8.87 2.96
C LEU A 39 -0.44 -8.48 3.83
N ALA A 40 -1.56 -9.18 3.70
CA ALA A 40 -2.75 -8.94 4.51
C ALA A 40 -2.42 -9.13 6.00
N SER A 41 -1.69 -10.19 6.34
CA SER A 41 -1.26 -10.43 7.72
C SER A 41 -0.31 -9.34 8.26
N VAL A 42 0.65 -8.86 7.44
CA VAL A 42 1.57 -7.77 7.81
C VAL A 42 0.81 -6.48 8.08
N LEU A 43 -0.22 -6.19 7.29
CA LEU A 43 -1.03 -4.98 7.43
C LEU A 43 -2.17 -5.12 8.47
N GLY A 44 -2.30 -6.28 9.11
CA GLY A 44 -3.37 -6.57 10.07
C GLY A 44 -4.75 -6.59 9.42
N MET A 45 -4.85 -7.09 8.19
CA MET A 45 -6.05 -7.15 7.37
C MET A 45 -6.39 -8.58 6.95
N THR A 46 -7.65 -8.83 6.61
CA THR A 46 -8.01 -10.06 5.90
C THR A 46 -7.65 -9.96 4.42
N PRO A 47 -7.41 -11.08 3.72
CA PRO A 47 -7.14 -11.10 2.28
C PRO A 47 -8.24 -10.40 1.46
N GLU A 48 -9.51 -10.58 1.84
CA GLU A 48 -10.62 -9.88 1.19
C GLU A 48 -10.54 -8.36 1.37
N ASN A 49 -10.18 -7.87 2.56
CA ASN A 49 -10.01 -6.45 2.82
C ASN A 49 -8.83 -5.87 2.03
N LEU A 50 -7.72 -6.61 1.95
CA LEU A 50 -6.57 -6.23 1.14
C LEU A 50 -6.93 -6.12 -0.34
N SER A 51 -7.69 -7.09 -0.87
CA SER A 51 -8.17 -7.07 -2.26
C SER A 51 -9.05 -5.84 -2.54
N ARG A 52 -9.95 -5.50 -1.61
CA ARG A 52 -10.74 -4.26 -1.70
C ARG A 52 -9.88 -3.00 -1.62
N ALA A 53 -8.86 -3.00 -0.77
CA ALA A 53 -7.94 -1.89 -0.65
C ALA A 53 -7.17 -1.66 -1.96
N PHE A 54 -6.67 -2.71 -2.61
CA PHE A 54 -6.05 -2.57 -3.93
C PHE A 54 -6.99 -1.96 -4.97
N LYS A 55 -8.25 -2.42 -5.02
CA LYS A 55 -9.27 -1.81 -5.91
C LYS A 55 -9.50 -0.34 -5.62
N GLY A 56 -9.50 0.06 -4.34
CA GLY A 56 -9.62 1.46 -3.95
C GLY A 56 -8.38 2.30 -4.25
N LEU A 57 -7.22 1.69 -4.45
CA LEU A 57 -5.98 2.37 -4.86
C LEU A 57 -5.79 2.46 -6.39
N GLN A 58 -6.56 1.70 -7.18
CA GLN A 58 -6.55 1.84 -8.65
C GLN A 58 -6.74 3.27 -9.19
N PRO A 59 -7.68 4.09 -8.66
CA PRO A 59 -7.81 5.48 -9.11
C PRO A 59 -6.60 6.36 -8.78
N TYR A 60 -5.73 5.94 -7.86
CA TYR A 60 -4.47 6.61 -7.50
C TYR A 60 -3.27 6.06 -8.31
N GLY A 61 -3.55 5.37 -9.42
CA GLY A 61 -2.50 4.82 -10.30
C GLY A 61 -1.90 3.49 -9.84
N VAL A 62 -2.46 2.82 -8.82
CA VAL A 62 -1.95 1.52 -8.36
C VAL A 62 -2.59 0.38 -9.16
N THR A 63 -1.78 -0.32 -9.94
CA THR A 63 -2.20 -1.50 -10.70
C THR A 63 -1.54 -2.74 -10.13
N VAL A 64 -2.27 -3.87 -10.10
CA VAL A 64 -1.75 -5.14 -9.58
C VAL A 64 -1.80 -6.19 -10.66
N GLU A 65 -0.64 -6.72 -11.02
CA GLU A 65 -0.44 -7.80 -11.99
C GLU A 65 0.25 -8.99 -11.31
N GLY A 66 -0.55 -9.94 -10.80
CA GLY A 66 -0.03 -11.08 -10.05
C GLY A 66 0.65 -10.63 -8.74
N THR A 67 1.97 -10.82 -8.67
CA THR A 67 2.86 -10.38 -7.57
C THR A 67 3.51 -9.02 -7.85
N ARG A 68 3.38 -8.48 -9.08
CA ARG A 68 3.89 -7.16 -9.44
C ARG A 68 2.83 -6.11 -9.20
N ILE A 69 3.25 -4.99 -8.63
CA ILE A 69 2.40 -3.83 -8.37
C ILE A 69 3.05 -2.65 -9.07
N MET A 70 2.30 -1.98 -9.92
CA MET A 70 2.77 -0.82 -10.67
C MET A 70 2.14 0.45 -10.10
N ILE A 71 2.96 1.44 -9.80
CA ILE A 71 2.58 2.74 -9.30
C ILE A 71 2.74 3.73 -10.45
N GLY A 72 1.64 4.04 -11.14
CA GLY A 72 1.61 4.97 -12.26
C GLY A 72 1.68 6.43 -11.83
N ASP A 73 1.15 6.77 -10.65
CA ASP A 73 1.17 8.13 -10.10
C ASP A 73 1.65 8.11 -8.65
N GLN A 74 2.97 8.15 -8.47
CA GLN A 74 3.58 8.12 -7.15
C GLN A 74 3.21 9.34 -6.32
N ALA A 75 3.16 10.52 -6.94
CA ALA A 75 2.87 11.77 -6.24
C ALA A 75 1.45 11.79 -5.66
N ASP A 76 0.45 11.33 -6.42
CA ASP A 76 -0.92 11.23 -5.94
C ASP A 76 -1.05 10.15 -4.85
N LEU A 77 -0.38 9.01 -5.01
CA LEU A 77 -0.33 7.96 -3.99
C LEU A 77 0.32 8.43 -2.69
N GLU A 78 1.43 9.19 -2.76
CA GLU A 78 2.09 9.81 -1.61
C GLU A 78 1.16 10.80 -0.89
N ARG A 79 0.45 11.62 -1.65
CA ARG A 79 -0.49 12.60 -1.11
C ARG A 79 -1.71 11.94 -0.45
N PHE A 80 -2.17 10.83 -1.02
CA PHE A 80 -3.24 10.02 -0.44
C PHE A 80 -2.78 9.24 0.80
N ALA A 81 -1.59 8.62 0.74
CA ALA A 81 -1.04 7.83 1.82
C ALA A 81 -0.86 8.66 3.10
N ARG A 82 -0.75 10.00 2.97
CA ARG A 82 -0.48 10.94 4.07
C ARG A 82 0.57 10.33 4.99
N PRO A 83 1.79 10.04 4.49
CA PRO A 83 2.81 9.43 5.29
C PRO A 83 3.03 10.30 6.51
N ASN A 84 2.50 9.88 7.65
CA ASN A 84 2.66 10.61 8.88
C ASN A 84 4.12 10.38 9.26
N PRO A 85 4.97 11.42 9.26
CA PRO A 85 6.41 11.26 9.51
C PRO A 85 6.71 10.66 10.89
N TRP A 86 5.71 10.64 11.77
CA TRP A 86 5.79 10.19 13.16
C TRP A 86 5.52 8.70 13.40
N ILE A 87 5.07 7.94 12.39
CA ILE A 87 4.76 6.50 12.56
C ILE A 87 5.88 5.59 12.03
N ASP A 88 6.91 6.15 11.37
CA ASP A 88 8.07 5.36 10.93
C ASP A 88 9.28 5.40 11.87
N ASP A 89 9.20 6.18 12.96
CA ASP A 89 10.19 6.11 14.03
C ASP A 89 9.80 5.01 15.02
N HIS A 90 10.11 3.77 14.66
CA HIS A 90 10.36 2.74 15.66
C HIS A 90 11.83 2.85 16.08
N SER A 91 12.17 3.86 16.86
CA SER A 91 13.38 3.89 17.68
C SER A 91 13.08 4.51 19.05
N THR A 92 12.51 3.70 19.94
CA THR A 92 13.07 3.47 21.28
C THR A 92 12.66 2.08 21.74
#